data_AF-A0A139N2P8-F1
#
_entry.id   AF-A0A139N2P8-F1
#
_cell.length_a   1.000
_cell.length_b   1.000
_cell.length_c   1.000
_cell.angle_alpha   90.00
_cell.angle_beta   90.00
_cell.angle_gamma   90.00
#
_symmetry.space_group_name_H-M   'P 1'
#
loop_
_entity.id
_entity.type
_entity.pdbx_description
1 polymer ?
#
loop_
_entity_poly.entity_id
_entity_poly.type
_entity_poly.pdbx_seq_one_letter_code
_entity_poly.pdbx_strand_id
1 'polypeptide(L)'
;MSVPPVIAAKVTGVPVFIHESDLSLGLANKIGYKCATKMFTTFEQAEGLSKAEHVGAVTKIAALPQTEPAEIEKIKAHFTEGKPTLLFVGGSGGAKIFNDFITKNKDRLIEKYNIINLTGDASLDELSHRIYRVSYVTELYQPLMAMADVVVTRGGSNTIFELLAMKKLQVIVPLGLGASRGDQIENANYFLEKGYALKINEENLNRVNLQVAVDDLLREKDAYYQRMEEAPELTSVDEFYEILKQDINKGKK
;
A
#
# COMPACT_ATOMS: atom_id res chain seq x y z
N MET A 1 -17.79 6.10 5.67
CA MET A 1 -18.92 6.64 4.88
C MET A 1 -18.97 8.15 5.10
N SER A 2 -18.49 8.95 4.15
CA SER A 2 -18.24 10.40 4.31
C SER A 2 -19.28 11.30 3.64
N VAL A 3 -20.16 10.76 2.80
CA VAL A 3 -21.08 11.56 1.97
C VAL A 3 -22.10 12.37 2.80
N PRO A 4 -22.83 11.79 3.78
CA PRO A 4 -23.82 12.58 4.53
C PRO A 4 -23.22 13.76 5.30
N PRO A 5 -22.08 13.62 6.02
CA PRO A 5 -21.41 14.77 6.65
C PRO A 5 -20.98 15.85 5.65
N VAL A 6 -20.46 15.47 4.48
CA VAL A 6 -20.04 16.41 3.43
C VAL A 6 -21.22 17.21 2.88
N ILE A 7 -22.38 16.56 2.68
CA ILE A 7 -23.61 17.24 2.25
C ILE A 7 -24.12 18.18 3.35
N ALA A 8 -24.14 17.73 4.61
CA ALA A 8 -24.58 18.54 5.73
C ALA A 8 -23.75 19.83 5.86
N ALA A 9 -22.42 19.72 5.75
CA ALA A 9 -21.52 20.87 5.78
C ALA A 9 -21.78 21.86 4.63
N LYS A 10 -22.09 21.37 3.42
CA LYS A 10 -22.50 22.23 2.30
C LYS A 10 -23.79 23.00 2.60
N VAL A 11 -24.77 22.34 3.24
CA VAL A 11 -26.04 22.97 3.63
C VAL A 11 -25.85 24.02 4.72
N THR A 12 -24.92 23.79 5.65
CA THR A 12 -24.63 24.73 6.75
C THR A 12 -23.58 25.78 6.41
N GLY A 13 -23.09 25.83 5.17
CA GLY A 13 -22.06 26.79 4.74
C GLY A 13 -20.67 26.54 5.32
N VAL A 14 -20.42 25.37 5.91
CA VAL A 14 -19.12 24.98 6.46
C VAL A 14 -18.21 24.50 5.32
N PRO A 15 -16.99 25.04 5.17
CA PRO A 15 -16.04 24.56 4.16
C PRO A 15 -15.69 23.08 4.35
N VAL A 16 -15.62 22.34 3.24
CA VAL A 16 -15.30 20.91 3.24
C VAL A 16 -14.11 20.63 2.35
N PHE A 17 -13.11 19.97 2.91
CA PHE A 17 -11.96 19.45 2.18
C PHE A 17 -12.08 17.93 2.13
N ILE A 18 -11.93 17.36 0.94
CA ILE A 18 -11.93 15.90 0.73
C ILE A 18 -10.61 15.47 0.10
N HIS A 19 -10.32 14.16 0.15
CA HIS A 19 -9.14 13.58 -0.46
C HIS A 19 -9.52 12.37 -1.32
N GLU A 20 -8.96 12.28 -2.52
CA GLU A 20 -9.02 11.08 -3.37
C GLU A 20 -7.65 10.40 -3.38
N SER A 21 -7.63 9.16 -2.88
CA SER A 21 -6.41 8.37 -2.76
C SER A 21 -6.16 7.51 -3.99
N ASP A 22 -7.21 7.03 -4.67
CA ASP A 22 -7.06 6.15 -5.84
C ASP A 22 -6.91 6.95 -7.14
N LEU A 23 -6.37 6.32 -8.19
CA LEU A 23 -6.19 6.99 -9.48
C LEU A 23 -7.54 7.46 -10.05
N SER A 24 -8.56 6.60 -10.02
CA SER A 24 -9.92 6.97 -10.43
C SER A 24 -10.79 7.45 -9.27
N LEU A 25 -11.54 8.51 -9.51
CA LEU A 25 -12.45 9.09 -8.53
C LEU A 25 -13.58 8.12 -8.11
N GLY A 26 -13.61 7.78 -6.81
CA GLY A 26 -14.62 6.91 -6.19
C GLY A 26 -16.02 7.50 -6.19
N LEU A 27 -17.06 6.67 -6.08
CA LEU A 27 -18.44 7.18 -6.11
C LEU A 27 -18.71 8.16 -4.95
N ALA A 28 -18.22 7.84 -3.75
CA ALA A 28 -18.34 8.72 -2.59
C ALA A 28 -17.64 10.08 -2.84
N ASN A 29 -16.44 10.07 -3.41
CA ASN A 29 -15.70 11.29 -3.74
C ASN A 29 -16.29 12.02 -4.93
N LYS A 30 -16.86 11.35 -5.94
CA LYS A 30 -17.64 11.96 -7.03
C LYS A 30 -18.83 12.75 -6.50
N ILE A 31 -19.57 12.19 -5.53
CA ILE A 31 -20.69 12.88 -4.90
C ILE A 31 -20.17 14.00 -4.00
N GLY A 32 -19.21 13.71 -3.12
CA GLY A 32 -18.62 14.66 -2.19
C GLY A 32 -17.97 15.84 -2.88
N TYR A 33 -17.35 15.64 -4.05
CA TYR A 33 -16.70 16.67 -4.84
C TYR A 33 -17.67 17.78 -5.23
N LYS A 34 -18.95 17.50 -5.49
CA LYS A 34 -19.96 18.54 -5.79
C LYS A 34 -20.16 19.50 -4.62
N CYS A 35 -20.05 18.99 -3.40
CA CYS A 35 -20.24 19.72 -2.15
C CYS A 35 -18.93 20.29 -1.58
N ALA A 36 -17.78 19.74 -1.96
CA ALA A 36 -16.48 20.13 -1.43
C ALA A 36 -16.06 21.55 -1.86
N THR A 37 -15.38 22.24 -0.94
CA THR A 37 -14.63 23.48 -1.20
C THR A 37 -13.42 23.17 -2.07
N LYS A 38 -12.66 22.12 -1.70
CA LYS A 38 -11.48 21.66 -2.43
C LYS A 38 -11.30 20.16 -2.26
N MET A 39 -10.67 19.53 -3.24
CA MET A 39 -10.27 18.12 -3.19
C MET A 39 -8.76 18.02 -3.38
N PHE A 40 -8.10 17.32 -2.47
CA PHE A 40 -6.72 16.93 -2.62
C PHE A 40 -6.64 15.54 -3.25
N THR A 41 -5.60 15.29 -4.04
CA THR A 41 -5.52 14.07 -4.85
C THR A 41 -4.13 13.47 -4.80
N THR A 42 -4.06 12.15 -4.60
CA THR A 42 -2.80 11.40 -4.59
C THR A 42 -2.20 11.25 -5.97
N PHE A 43 -3.02 11.02 -6.98
CA PHE A 43 -2.60 10.96 -8.37
C PHE A 43 -3.06 12.20 -9.11
N GLU A 44 -2.33 12.59 -10.15
CA GLU A 44 -2.83 13.58 -11.09
C GLU A 44 -4.17 13.10 -11.67
N GLN A 45 -5.18 13.96 -11.57
CA GLN A 45 -6.51 13.65 -12.07
C GLN A 45 -6.69 14.16 -13.49
N ALA A 46 -7.61 13.51 -14.23
CA ALA A 46 -8.02 13.96 -15.55
C ALA A 46 -8.58 15.41 -15.52
N GLU A 47 -8.48 16.09 -16.66
CA GLU A 47 -8.99 17.45 -16.84
C GLU A 47 -10.49 17.55 -16.46
N GLY A 48 -10.89 18.73 -15.96
CA GLY A 48 -12.29 19.04 -15.62
C GLY A 48 -12.63 19.04 -14.13
N LEU A 49 -11.69 18.66 -13.27
CA LEU A 49 -11.84 18.80 -11.81
C LEU A 49 -11.22 20.11 -11.31
N SER A 50 -11.88 21.23 -11.58
CA SER A 50 -11.40 22.59 -11.23
C SER A 50 -11.12 22.85 -9.75
N LYS A 51 -11.61 22.01 -8.84
CA LYS A 51 -11.38 22.10 -7.39
C LYS A 51 -10.39 21.06 -6.89
N ALA A 52 -9.83 20.24 -7.79
CA ALA A 52 -8.80 19.27 -7.45
C ALA A 52 -7.42 19.92 -7.44
N GLU A 53 -6.62 19.59 -6.43
CA GLU A 53 -5.20 19.87 -6.38
C GLU A 53 -4.45 18.55 -6.20
N HIS A 54 -3.46 18.33 -7.05
CA HIS A 54 -2.56 17.20 -6.92
C HIS A 54 -1.52 17.51 -5.84
N VAL A 55 -1.50 16.68 -4.80
CA VAL A 55 -0.58 16.84 -3.65
C VAL A 55 0.23 15.59 -3.41
N GLY A 56 0.17 14.58 -4.29
CA GLY A 56 0.84 13.31 -4.07
C GLY A 56 0.26 12.48 -2.91
N ALA A 57 0.89 11.34 -2.64
CA ALA A 57 0.55 10.46 -1.54
C ALA A 57 1.09 11.03 -0.23
N VAL A 58 0.18 11.34 0.68
CA VAL A 58 0.52 11.73 2.06
C VAL A 58 0.79 10.47 2.87
N THR A 59 2.06 10.15 3.07
CA THR A 59 2.47 8.92 3.76
C THR A 59 2.98 9.21 5.17
N LYS A 60 2.65 8.33 6.12
CA LYS A 60 3.13 8.39 7.51
C LYS A 60 4.22 7.35 7.75
N ILE A 61 5.28 7.39 6.94
CA ILE A 61 6.47 6.58 7.19
C ILE A 61 7.30 7.28 8.26
N ALA A 62 7.45 6.62 9.40
CA ALA A 62 8.32 7.12 10.45
C ALA A 62 9.76 6.66 10.17
N ALA A 63 10.74 7.39 10.69
CA ALA A 63 12.08 6.83 10.78
C ALA A 63 12.02 5.52 11.57
N LEU A 64 12.66 4.47 11.05
CA LEU A 64 12.76 3.22 11.79
C LEU A 64 13.46 3.47 13.13
N PRO A 65 13.03 2.79 14.21
CA PRO A 65 13.68 2.94 15.51
C PRO A 65 15.16 2.56 15.41
N GLN A 66 16.02 3.25 16.16
CA GLN A 66 17.47 2.97 16.17
C GLN A 66 17.79 1.56 16.69
N THR A 67 16.93 1.03 17.55
CA THR A 67 17.00 -0.33 18.08
C THR A 67 15.85 -1.16 17.50
N GLU A 68 16.17 -2.32 16.96
CA GLU A 68 15.18 -3.26 16.45
C GLU A 68 14.29 -3.79 17.59
N PRO A 69 12.96 -3.92 17.42
CA PRO A 69 12.09 -4.48 18.44
C PRO A 69 12.45 -5.94 18.76
N ALA A 70 12.37 -6.33 20.05
CA ALA A 70 12.68 -7.69 20.49
C ALA A 70 11.81 -8.77 19.81
N GLU A 71 10.59 -8.42 19.41
CA GLU A 71 9.71 -9.28 18.63
C GLU A 71 10.28 -9.58 17.23
N ILE A 72 10.95 -8.62 16.60
CA ILE A 72 11.57 -8.84 15.29
C ILE A 72 12.77 -9.78 15.42
N GLU A 73 13.59 -9.65 16.46
CA GLU A 73 14.68 -10.59 16.74
C GLU A 73 14.15 -12.02 16.94
N LYS A 74 13.05 -12.18 17.69
CA LYS A 74 12.38 -13.47 17.88
C LYS A 74 11.92 -14.06 16.55
N ILE A 75 11.34 -13.25 15.66
CA ILE A 75 10.89 -13.70 14.34
C ILE A 75 12.10 -14.14 13.50
N LYS A 76 13.17 -13.34 13.46
CA LYS A 76 14.41 -13.64 12.74
C LYS A 76 15.07 -14.94 13.20
N ALA A 77 14.96 -15.29 14.48
CA ALA A 77 15.50 -16.55 15.00
C ALA A 77 14.85 -17.80 14.36
N HIS A 78 13.64 -17.68 13.80
CA HIS A 78 13.00 -18.76 13.04
C HIS A 78 13.32 -18.73 11.55
N PHE A 79 13.96 -17.66 11.06
CA PHE A 79 14.27 -17.46 9.65
C PHE A 79 15.67 -17.97 9.32
N THR A 80 15.94 -18.22 8.04
CA THR A 80 17.28 -18.61 7.58
C THR A 80 17.95 -17.44 6.90
N GLU A 81 19.16 -17.12 7.35
CA GLU A 81 20.01 -16.12 6.75
C GLU A 81 20.30 -16.42 5.27
N GLY A 82 20.40 -15.38 4.45
CA GLY A 82 20.65 -15.50 3.00
C GLY A 82 19.44 -15.92 2.17
N LYS A 83 18.29 -16.23 2.78
CA LYS A 83 17.04 -16.43 2.04
C LYS A 83 16.25 -15.12 1.95
N PRO A 84 15.72 -14.75 0.76
CA PRO A 84 14.88 -13.58 0.66
C PRO A 84 13.62 -13.70 1.52
N THR A 85 13.26 -12.61 2.18
CA THR A 85 12.07 -12.50 3.03
C THR A 85 10.94 -11.89 2.22
N LEU A 86 9.88 -12.66 2.01
CA LEU A 86 8.64 -12.20 1.36
C LEU A 86 7.61 -11.83 2.42
N LEU A 87 7.09 -10.61 2.34
CA LEU A 87 5.98 -10.15 3.18
C LEU A 87 4.69 -10.08 2.35
N PHE A 88 3.65 -10.78 2.78
CA PHE A 88 2.33 -10.73 2.15
C PHE A 88 1.41 -9.79 2.94
N VAL A 89 0.88 -8.76 2.28
CA VAL A 89 0.00 -7.74 2.87
C VAL A 89 -1.31 -7.63 2.10
N GLY A 90 -2.40 -8.09 2.70
CA GLY A 90 -3.73 -8.06 2.08
C GLY A 90 -4.52 -6.75 2.26
N GLY A 91 -4.00 -5.80 3.03
CA GLY A 91 -4.77 -4.69 3.61
C GLY A 91 -5.30 -5.05 5.00
N SER A 92 -6.11 -4.17 5.61
CA SER A 92 -6.54 -4.28 7.02
C SER A 92 -7.36 -5.54 7.33
N GLY A 93 -8.08 -6.11 6.36
CA GLY A 93 -8.83 -7.36 6.51
C GLY A 93 -8.05 -8.62 6.12
N GLY A 94 -6.76 -8.49 5.78
CA GLY A 94 -6.00 -9.57 5.14
C GLY A 94 -6.50 -9.89 3.73
N ALA A 95 -5.90 -10.90 3.11
CA ALA A 95 -6.30 -11.35 1.77
C ALA A 95 -6.39 -12.87 1.72
N LYS A 96 -7.61 -13.37 1.54
CA LYS A 96 -7.87 -14.82 1.45
C LYS A 96 -7.01 -15.49 0.38
N ILE A 97 -6.80 -14.87 -0.77
CA ILE A 97 -5.96 -15.44 -1.83
C ILE A 97 -4.51 -15.66 -1.37
N PHE A 98 -3.94 -14.74 -0.58
CA PHE A 98 -2.59 -14.89 -0.03
C PHE A 98 -2.56 -15.97 1.04
N ASN A 99 -3.56 -16.00 1.93
CA ASN A 99 -3.71 -17.04 2.94
C ASN A 99 -3.78 -18.43 2.33
N ASP A 100 -4.65 -18.62 1.34
CA ASP A 100 -4.83 -19.88 0.63
C ASP A 100 -3.56 -20.25 -0.15
N PHE A 101 -2.94 -19.28 -0.83
CA PHE A 101 -1.72 -19.49 -1.60
C PHE A 101 -0.59 -20.00 -0.69
N ILE A 102 -0.35 -19.34 0.45
CA ILE A 102 0.71 -19.74 1.37
C ILE A 102 0.40 -21.11 1.98
N THR A 103 -0.83 -21.34 2.47
CA THR A 103 -1.23 -22.63 3.05
C THR A 103 -1.04 -23.79 2.05
N LYS A 104 -1.44 -23.60 0.80
CA LYS A 104 -1.33 -24.65 -0.25
C LYS A 104 0.11 -24.91 -0.70
N ASN A 105 1.01 -23.94 -0.55
CA ASN A 105 2.35 -23.97 -1.14
C ASN A 105 3.48 -23.93 -0.10
N LYS A 106 3.15 -23.99 1.20
CA LYS A 106 4.06 -23.74 2.32
C LYS A 106 5.41 -24.41 2.16
N ASP A 107 5.44 -25.74 2.01
CA ASP A 107 6.69 -26.51 1.94
C ASP A 107 7.59 -26.06 0.78
N ARG A 108 7.00 -25.73 -0.37
CA ARG A 108 7.73 -25.24 -1.55
C ARG A 108 8.18 -23.79 -1.42
N LEU A 109 7.43 -22.96 -0.69
CA LEU A 109 7.81 -21.57 -0.46
C LEU A 109 9.01 -21.49 0.50
N ILE A 110 8.99 -22.26 1.60
CA ILE A 110 10.08 -22.24 2.59
C ILE A 110 11.38 -22.86 2.07
N GLU A 111 11.33 -23.65 0.99
CA GLU A 111 12.54 -24.09 0.25
C GLU A 111 13.34 -22.90 -0.30
N LYS A 112 12.71 -21.74 -0.55
CA LYS A 112 13.36 -20.58 -1.19
C LYS A 112 13.34 -19.31 -0.36
N TYR A 113 12.31 -19.11 0.46
CA TYR A 113 12.03 -17.84 1.10
C TYR A 113 11.83 -17.97 2.60
N ASN A 114 12.08 -16.88 3.33
CA ASN A 114 11.40 -16.63 4.59
C ASN A 114 10.07 -15.95 4.29
N ILE A 115 8.98 -16.33 4.97
CA ILE A 115 7.64 -15.84 4.66
C ILE A 115 7.05 -15.15 5.89
N ILE A 116 6.60 -13.92 5.69
CA ILE A 116 5.74 -13.18 6.61
C ILE A 116 4.37 -13.02 5.96
N ASN A 117 3.28 -13.24 6.69
CA ASN A 117 1.93 -13.06 6.18
C ASN A 117 1.03 -12.33 7.18
N LEU A 118 0.50 -11.18 6.77
CA LEU A 118 -0.53 -10.46 7.51
C LEU A 118 -1.91 -11.02 7.11
N THR A 119 -2.42 -11.96 7.90
CA THR A 119 -3.49 -12.87 7.48
C THR A 119 -4.89 -12.24 7.58
N GLY A 120 -5.11 -11.29 8.50
CA GLY A 120 -6.45 -10.85 8.89
C GLY A 120 -7.28 -11.90 9.64
N ASP A 121 -6.69 -13.06 9.98
CA ASP A 121 -7.39 -14.22 10.54
C ASP A 121 -6.52 -14.92 11.57
N ALA A 122 -6.91 -14.79 12.84
CA ALA A 122 -6.16 -15.31 14.00
C ALA A 122 -6.06 -16.85 14.02
N SER A 123 -6.94 -17.56 13.29
CA SER A 123 -6.85 -19.03 13.17
C SER A 123 -5.63 -19.47 12.37
N LEU A 124 -5.01 -18.55 11.62
CA LEU A 124 -3.83 -18.80 10.79
C LEU A 124 -2.53 -18.30 11.45
N ASP A 125 -2.58 -17.78 12.67
CA ASP A 125 -1.41 -17.26 13.37
C ASP A 125 -0.41 -18.39 13.64
N GLU A 126 0.84 -18.15 13.25
CA GLU A 126 1.88 -19.18 13.27
C GLU A 126 3.27 -18.54 13.37
N LEU A 127 4.13 -19.10 14.23
CA LEU A 127 5.57 -18.85 14.17
C LEU A 127 6.28 -20.20 14.12
N SER A 128 6.86 -20.51 12.97
CA SER A 128 7.56 -21.77 12.72
C SER A 128 8.72 -21.57 11.74
N HIS A 129 9.42 -22.66 11.37
CA HIS A 129 10.60 -22.57 10.52
C HIS A 129 10.30 -21.81 9.21
N ARG A 130 10.94 -20.64 9.05
CA ARG A 130 10.80 -19.71 7.92
C ARG A 130 9.39 -19.15 7.68
N ILE A 131 8.49 -19.27 8.66
CA ILE A 131 7.09 -18.83 8.53
C ILE A 131 6.72 -18.01 9.75
N TYR A 132 6.27 -16.79 9.50
CA TYR A 132 5.58 -15.95 10.47
C TYR A 132 4.24 -15.51 9.89
N ARG A 133 3.14 -15.95 10.47
CA ARG A 133 1.78 -15.54 10.12
C ARG A 133 1.17 -14.87 11.33
N VAL A 134 0.56 -13.71 11.10
CA VAL A 134 -0.07 -12.93 12.15
C VAL A 134 -1.29 -12.22 11.60
N SER A 135 -2.38 -12.26 12.36
CA SER A 135 -3.68 -11.74 11.98
C SER A 135 -3.70 -10.23 11.90
N TYR A 136 -3.02 -9.56 12.82
CA TYR A 136 -3.01 -8.11 12.91
C TYR A 136 -1.73 -7.60 13.58
N VAL A 137 -1.20 -6.49 13.07
CA VAL A 137 -0.01 -5.81 13.62
C VAL A 137 -0.23 -4.30 13.60
N THR A 138 0.29 -3.62 14.61
CA THR A 138 0.35 -2.15 14.67
C THR A 138 1.80 -1.70 14.64
N GLU A 139 2.46 -1.67 15.79
CA GLU A 139 3.83 -1.17 15.96
C GLU A 139 4.85 -1.99 15.16
N LEU A 140 4.56 -3.27 14.89
CA LEU A 140 5.42 -4.14 14.09
C LEU A 140 5.21 -3.99 12.59
N TYR A 141 4.22 -3.23 12.11
CA TYR A 141 3.94 -3.13 10.67
C TYR A 141 5.13 -2.58 9.86
N GLN A 142 5.65 -1.41 10.23
CA GLN A 142 6.84 -0.84 9.56
C GLN A 142 8.11 -1.68 9.79
N PRO A 143 8.40 -2.20 11.00
CA PRO A 143 9.51 -3.14 11.20
C PRO A 143 9.43 -4.41 10.33
N LEU A 144 8.24 -5.00 10.15
CA LEU A 144 8.06 -6.17 9.28
C LEU A 144 8.27 -5.82 7.80
N MET A 145 7.78 -4.66 7.35
CA MET A 145 8.10 -4.15 6.02
C MET A 145 9.60 -3.93 5.85
N ALA A 146 10.26 -3.33 6.84
CA ALA A 146 11.70 -3.09 6.84
C ALA A 146 12.50 -4.39 6.71
N MET A 147 12.06 -5.45 7.38
CA MET A 147 12.66 -6.78 7.30
C MET A 147 12.44 -7.49 5.96
N ALA A 148 11.39 -7.13 5.21
CA ALA A 148 11.08 -7.76 3.93
C ALA A 148 12.01 -7.29 2.80
N ASP A 149 12.46 -8.23 1.98
CA ASP A 149 13.19 -7.95 0.73
C ASP A 149 12.22 -7.61 -0.40
N VAL A 150 11.09 -8.33 -0.47
CA VAL A 150 10.01 -8.09 -1.43
C VAL A 150 8.66 -8.17 -0.72
N VAL A 151 7.77 -7.22 -1.01
CA VAL A 151 6.41 -7.19 -0.48
C VAL A 151 5.40 -7.60 -1.56
N VAL A 152 4.62 -8.64 -1.30
CA VAL A 152 3.50 -9.07 -2.14
C VAL A 152 2.22 -8.45 -1.58
N THR A 153 1.62 -7.51 -2.30
CA THR A 153 0.56 -6.64 -1.77
C THR A 153 -0.64 -6.56 -2.70
N ARG A 154 -1.77 -6.10 -2.17
CA ARG A 154 -2.92 -5.63 -2.99
C ARG A 154 -2.63 -4.25 -3.60
N GLY A 155 -3.41 -3.85 -4.60
CA GLY A 155 -3.28 -2.55 -5.26
C GLY A 155 -3.93 -1.38 -4.53
N GLY A 156 -4.04 -1.45 -3.19
CA GLY A 156 -4.59 -0.36 -2.39
C GLY A 156 -3.62 0.81 -2.34
N SER A 157 -4.08 2.01 -2.73
CA SER A 157 -3.23 3.20 -2.91
C SER A 157 -2.33 3.49 -1.70
N ASN A 158 -2.90 3.53 -0.48
CA ASN A 158 -2.11 3.83 0.73
C ASN A 158 -0.93 2.86 0.90
N THR A 159 -1.17 1.55 0.79
CA THR A 159 -0.11 0.55 1.01
C THR A 159 0.98 0.61 -0.06
N ILE A 160 0.63 0.76 -1.33
CA ILE A 160 1.65 0.80 -2.39
C ILE A 160 2.51 2.07 -2.32
N PHE A 161 1.94 3.20 -1.86
CA PHE A 161 2.71 4.42 -1.61
C PHE A 161 3.51 4.39 -0.31
N GLU A 162 3.03 3.72 0.75
CA GLU A 162 3.85 3.41 1.93
C GLU A 162 5.09 2.61 1.53
N LEU A 163 4.92 1.60 0.67
CA LEU A 163 6.03 0.79 0.15
C LEU A 163 6.97 1.62 -0.75
N LEU A 164 6.43 2.53 -1.56
CA LEU A 164 7.23 3.48 -2.33
C LEU A 164 8.09 4.37 -1.43
N ALA A 165 7.49 4.97 -0.40
CA ALA A 165 8.19 5.80 0.57
C ALA A 165 9.25 5.04 1.36
N MET A 166 9.03 3.75 1.63
CA MET A 166 10.01 2.84 2.25
C MET A 166 10.98 2.21 1.24
N LYS A 167 10.85 2.53 -0.05
CA LYS A 167 11.66 1.99 -1.17
C LYS A 167 11.67 0.46 -1.19
N LYS A 168 10.51 -0.16 -0.97
CA LYS A 168 10.37 -1.61 -0.94
C LYS A 168 10.06 -2.16 -2.33
N LEU A 169 10.83 -3.17 -2.74
CA LEU A 169 10.51 -3.96 -3.92
C LEU A 169 9.14 -4.60 -3.71
N GLN A 170 8.25 -4.50 -4.69
CA GLN A 170 6.88 -4.95 -4.51
C GLN A 170 6.29 -5.64 -5.74
N VAL A 171 5.54 -6.70 -5.47
CA VAL A 171 4.68 -7.40 -6.44
C VAL A 171 3.24 -7.09 -6.08
N ILE A 172 2.54 -6.37 -6.96
CA ILE A 172 1.16 -5.98 -6.75
C ILE A 172 0.24 -7.04 -7.36
N VAL A 173 -0.65 -7.61 -6.54
CA VAL A 173 -1.71 -8.53 -6.92
C VAL A 173 -3.07 -7.84 -6.73
N PRO A 174 -3.50 -6.98 -7.67
CA PRO A 174 -4.68 -6.15 -7.49
C PRO A 174 -5.96 -7.00 -7.46
N LEU A 175 -6.96 -6.54 -6.72
CA LEU A 175 -8.30 -7.11 -6.82
C LEU A 175 -8.85 -6.99 -8.25
N GLY A 176 -9.42 -8.08 -8.77
CA GLY A 176 -10.12 -8.07 -10.05
C GLY A 176 -11.39 -7.20 -10.06
N LEU A 177 -11.91 -6.92 -11.25
CA LEU A 177 -13.14 -6.13 -11.47
C LEU A 177 -14.41 -6.70 -10.79
N GLY A 178 -14.39 -7.96 -10.36
CA GLY A 178 -15.48 -8.57 -9.60
C GLY A 178 -15.48 -8.22 -8.12
N ALA A 179 -14.35 -7.76 -7.57
CA ALA A 179 -14.17 -7.47 -6.14
C ALA A 179 -13.84 -5.99 -5.87
N SER A 180 -13.44 -5.25 -6.88
CA SER A 180 -13.21 -3.80 -6.86
C SER A 180 -13.82 -3.17 -8.11
N ARG A 181 -14.02 -1.85 -8.09
CA ARG A 181 -14.42 -1.05 -9.27
C ARG A 181 -13.31 -0.90 -10.33
N GLY A 182 -12.16 -1.53 -10.15
CA GLY A 182 -10.98 -1.43 -11.02
C GLY A 182 -9.87 -0.51 -10.49
N ASP A 183 -10.11 0.20 -9.40
CA ASP A 183 -9.14 1.14 -8.79
C ASP A 183 -7.80 0.46 -8.46
N GLN A 184 -7.81 -0.74 -7.89
CA GLN A 184 -6.57 -1.44 -7.60
C GLN A 184 -5.78 -1.83 -8.86
N ILE A 185 -6.46 -2.14 -9.96
CA ILE A 185 -5.82 -2.47 -11.24
C ILE A 185 -5.18 -1.22 -11.83
N GLU A 186 -5.90 -0.10 -11.79
CA GLU A 186 -5.42 1.21 -12.23
C GLU A 186 -4.18 1.65 -11.43
N ASN A 187 -4.25 1.58 -10.11
CA ASN A 187 -3.13 1.86 -9.22
C ASN A 187 -1.92 0.95 -9.51
N ALA A 188 -2.15 -0.36 -9.70
CA ALA A 188 -1.08 -1.31 -10.02
C ALA A 188 -0.44 -1.03 -11.39
N ASN A 189 -1.24 -0.65 -12.39
CA ASN A 189 -0.74 -0.30 -13.71
C ASN A 189 0.11 0.97 -13.67
N TYR A 190 -0.32 1.98 -12.90
CA TYR A 190 0.48 3.19 -12.66
C TYR A 190 1.86 2.86 -12.09
N PHE A 191 1.92 2.01 -11.06
CA PHE A 191 3.18 1.58 -10.45
C PHE A 191 4.06 0.76 -11.39
N LEU A 192 3.45 -0.05 -12.26
CA LEU A 192 4.17 -0.80 -13.29
C LEU A 192 4.78 0.16 -14.34
N GLU A 193 4.01 1.14 -14.81
CA GLU A 193 4.44 2.14 -15.80
C GLU A 193 5.58 3.01 -15.27
N LYS A 194 5.50 3.42 -14.00
CA LYS A 194 6.57 4.16 -13.32
C LYS A 194 7.80 3.31 -12.99
N GLY A 195 7.73 2.00 -13.18
CA GLY A 195 8.82 1.08 -12.90
C GLY A 195 9.10 0.91 -11.39
N TYR A 196 8.08 1.10 -10.55
CA TYR A 196 8.17 0.94 -9.08
C TYR A 196 7.84 -0.49 -8.62
N ALA A 197 7.12 -1.26 -9.45
CA ALA A 197 6.60 -2.56 -9.07
C ALA A 197 6.50 -3.53 -10.26
N LEU A 198 6.30 -4.80 -9.96
CA LEU A 198 5.72 -5.76 -10.90
C LEU A 198 4.25 -6.04 -10.54
N LYS A 199 3.47 -6.50 -11.51
CA LYS A 199 2.06 -6.85 -11.33
C LYS A 199 1.80 -8.31 -11.70
N ILE A 200 1.06 -9.02 -10.85
CA ILE A 200 0.50 -10.34 -11.15
C ILE A 200 -1.00 -10.26 -10.91
N ASN A 201 -1.84 -10.47 -11.93
CA ASN A 201 -3.29 -10.53 -11.70
C ASN A 201 -3.65 -11.74 -10.82
N GLU A 202 -4.73 -11.66 -10.05
CA GLU A 202 -5.14 -12.72 -9.10
C GLU A 202 -5.24 -14.11 -9.72
N GLU A 203 -5.84 -14.21 -10.91
CA GLU A 203 -6.00 -15.45 -11.65
C GLU A 203 -4.65 -16.11 -12.03
N ASN A 204 -3.59 -15.30 -12.09
CA ASN A 204 -2.25 -15.72 -12.46
C ASN A 204 -1.33 -15.90 -11.24
N LEU A 205 -1.82 -15.70 -10.01
CA LEU A 205 -1.02 -15.91 -8.80
C LEU A 205 -0.78 -17.42 -8.58
N ASN A 206 0.39 -17.88 -9.00
CA ASN A 206 0.88 -19.23 -8.76
C ASN A 206 2.38 -19.19 -8.42
N ARG A 207 2.95 -20.32 -7.97
CA ARG A 207 4.35 -20.38 -7.51
C ARG A 207 5.35 -19.97 -8.60
N VAL A 208 5.09 -20.33 -9.85
CA VAL A 208 6.01 -20.06 -10.98
C VAL A 208 6.02 -18.56 -11.26
N ASN A 209 4.84 -17.95 -11.43
CA ASN A 209 4.73 -16.53 -11.72
C ASN A 209 5.24 -15.66 -10.56
N LEU A 210 4.95 -16.05 -9.32
CA LEU A 210 5.49 -15.36 -8.15
C LEU A 210 7.02 -15.44 -8.13
N GLN A 211 7.58 -16.63 -8.36
CA GLN A 211 9.02 -16.81 -8.36
C GLN A 211 9.67 -15.96 -9.45
N VAL A 212 9.16 -15.98 -10.68
CA VAL A 212 9.71 -15.17 -11.78
C VAL A 212 9.72 -13.68 -11.41
N ALA A 213 8.60 -13.16 -10.89
CA ALA A 213 8.53 -11.76 -10.49
C ALA A 213 9.49 -11.41 -9.35
N VAL A 214 9.62 -12.27 -8.34
CA VAL A 214 10.56 -12.06 -7.23
C VAL A 214 12.01 -12.11 -7.71
N ASP A 215 12.37 -13.10 -8.53
CA ASP A 215 13.72 -13.27 -9.07
C ASP A 215 14.10 -12.06 -9.95
N ASP A 216 13.18 -11.56 -10.77
CA ASP A 216 13.38 -10.36 -11.59
C ASP A 216 13.57 -9.10 -10.73
N LEU A 217 12.73 -8.88 -9.71
CA LEU A 217 12.87 -7.75 -8.79
C LEU A 217 14.21 -7.77 -8.05
N LEU A 218 14.62 -8.93 -7.55
CA LEU A 218 15.88 -9.07 -6.81
C LEU A 218 17.10 -8.90 -7.72
N ARG A 219 17.02 -9.34 -8.98
CA ARG A 219 18.09 -9.16 -9.97
C ARG A 219 18.26 -7.70 -10.37
N GLU A 220 17.16 -6.99 -10.62
CA GLU A 220 17.15 -5.60 -11.10
C GLU A 220 16.98 -4.57 -9.96
N LYS A 221 17.20 -4.98 -8.71
CA LYS A 221 16.84 -4.20 -7.51
C LYS A 221 17.36 -2.76 -7.51
N ASP A 222 18.59 -2.55 -7.99
CA ASP A 222 19.24 -1.24 -7.97
C ASP A 222 18.50 -0.25 -8.89
N ALA A 223 17.99 -0.72 -10.02
CA ALA A 223 17.19 0.10 -10.94
C ALA A 223 15.83 0.47 -10.33
N TYR A 224 15.20 -0.45 -9.58
CA TYR A 224 13.96 -0.15 -8.85
C TYR A 224 14.21 0.86 -7.73
N TYR A 225 15.27 0.68 -6.93
CA TYR A 225 15.61 1.62 -5.86
C TYR A 225 15.91 3.02 -6.39
N GLN A 226 16.64 3.14 -7.51
CA GLN A 226 16.89 4.44 -8.13
C GLN A 226 15.60 5.14 -8.53
N ARG A 227 14.66 4.45 -9.20
CA ARG A 227 13.38 5.04 -9.59
C ARG A 227 12.55 5.47 -8.38
N MET A 228 12.56 4.68 -7.30
CA MET A 228 11.84 5.02 -6.07
C MET A 228 12.48 6.18 -5.30
N GLU A 229 13.80 6.38 -5.39
CA GLU A 229 14.51 7.54 -4.82
C GLU A 229 14.08 8.86 -5.49
N GLU A 230 13.86 8.81 -6.80
CA GLU A 230 13.53 9.97 -7.64
C GLU A 230 12.01 10.21 -7.74
N ALA A 231 11.18 9.46 -6.99
CA ALA A 231 9.73 9.48 -7.12
C ALA A 231 9.12 10.83 -6.65
N PRO A 232 8.49 11.61 -7.55
CA PRO A 232 7.90 12.90 -7.18
C PRO A 232 6.53 12.78 -6.49
N GLU A 233 5.95 11.58 -6.41
CA GLU A 233 4.58 11.39 -5.95
C GLU A 233 4.39 11.39 -4.43
N LEU A 234 5.43 11.67 -3.64
CA LEU A 234 5.37 11.60 -2.17
C LEU A 234 5.35 12.97 -1.53
N THR A 235 4.45 13.15 -0.56
CA THR A 235 4.32 14.38 0.22
C THR A 235 4.34 14.06 1.71
N SER A 236 5.08 14.87 2.47
CA SER A 236 5.14 14.71 3.93
C SER A 236 3.85 15.16 4.60
N VAL A 237 3.55 14.60 5.79
CA VAL A 237 2.37 15.01 6.58
C VAL A 237 2.44 16.50 6.93
N ASP A 238 3.62 17.02 7.28
CA ASP A 238 3.81 18.41 7.66
C ASP A 238 3.59 19.36 6.46
N GLU A 239 4.11 19.01 5.28
CA GLU A 239 3.90 19.76 4.05
C GLU A 239 2.41 19.81 3.68
N PHE A 240 1.73 18.66 3.70
CA PHE A 240 0.29 18.61 3.45
C PHE A 240 -0.49 19.44 4.48
N TYR A 241 -0.07 19.42 5.75
CA TYR A 241 -0.73 20.20 6.79
C TYR A 241 -0.62 21.72 6.56
N GLU A 242 0.52 22.19 6.05
CA GLU A 242 0.70 23.60 5.69
C GLU A 242 -0.14 24.01 4.47
N ILE A 243 -0.21 23.17 3.43
CA ILE A 243 -1.12 23.37 2.28
C ILE A 243 -2.57 23.50 2.78
N LEU A 244 -3.00 22.56 3.64
CA LEU A 244 -4.35 22.53 4.18
C LEU A 244 -4.68 23.79 5.00
N LYS A 245 -3.77 24.23 5.89
CA LYS A 245 -3.95 25.46 6.69
C LYS A 245 -4.11 26.69 5.82
N GLN A 246 -3.29 26.81 4.77
CA GLN A 246 -3.33 27.96 3.87
C GLN A 246 -4.71 28.07 3.21
N ASP A 247 -5.28 26.96 2.76
CA ASP A 247 -6.59 26.97 2.11
C ASP A 247 -7.75 27.16 3.09
N ILE A 248 -7.66 26.61 4.31
CA ILE A 248 -8.63 26.91 5.38
C ILE A 248 -8.69 28.42 5.65
N ASN A 249 -7.54 29.10 5.64
CA ASN A 249 -7.47 30.54 5.89
C ASN A 249 -7.98 31.39 4.70
N LYS A 250 -7.82 30.92 3.45
CA LYS A 250 -8.40 31.59 2.27
C LYS A 250 -9.93 31.55 2.27
N GLY A 251 -10.52 30.49 2.81
CA GLY A 251 -11.98 30.31 2.89
C GLY A 251 -12.71 31.12 3.97
N LYS A 252 -12.00 31.95 4.76
CA LYS A 252 -12.56 32.80 5.83
C LYS A 252 -12.90 34.24 5.39
N LYS A 253 -12.89 34.54 4.08
CA LYS A 253 -13.31 35.84 3.54
C LYS A 253 -14.77 35.85 3.13
#